data_AF-A0A4R1JRR6-F1
#
_entry.id   AF-A0A4R1JRR6-F1
#
_cell.length_a   1.000
_cell.length_b   1.000
_cell.length_c   1.000
_cell.angle_alpha   90.00
_cell.angle_beta   90.00
_cell.angle_gamma   90.00
#
_symmetry.space_group_name_H-M   'P 1'
#
loop_
_entity.id
_entity.type
_entity.pdbx_description
1 polymer ?
#
loop_
_entity_poly.entity_id
_entity_poly.type
_entity_poly.pdbx_seq_one_letter_code
_entity_poly.pdbx_strand_id
1 'polypeptide(L)'
;MKNRINLFFFVGFLLMIVSCGTSKSKHHLPDVSNYDTIKPVVTKKSDSLFISGKNSLLKNKQGLWELYVEGDPLQIGLTTGALSDSLLKKQEQIFFSKIKDLIPSKFEQKMLRYFLKWYNRKLYSNVTSEYQSEIYGVSQYTSHDFDNIAQQYQRSLYLHAAHDIGHALQDLALVGCSSFAAWGEKSENGDLILGRNFDFYVNDAFAENKIVAFINPKEGHKFMMVTWPGMIGAVSGMNQEGLTVTINASKSKIPMIAKTPISILTREILQHAQNIDEAIAIAKKRKVFVSESIMVGSAHDNKAVLIEVSPKKMDVYDVPNSDQLICSNHFQGDDLKNEKRNQLQIANSHSEYRLERIEELFTKNPKINPKIASEILRNKEGLQDKKLGYGNEKALNQLMAHHGIIFKPEEKLVWVSANPYQLGEFVCYNLDSIFKDRKTNQVVSFQQKNLNIAKDPFLETIAYANYQKFRIEDDNIDLYLKKKETISPEFIQNYQSLNPDYWVVYYKAGLYFYQKKEYLLAHTNFEKALTKEITTAPDKAKIEKYLKKLKRKLQ
;
A
#
# COMPACT_ATOMS: atom_id res chain seq x y z
N MET A 1 19.67 -47.02 22.51
CA MET A 1 18.34 -46.46 22.89
C MET A 1 18.42 -45.17 23.73
N LYS A 2 19.35 -45.02 24.69
CA LYS A 2 19.51 -43.78 25.50
C LYS A 2 19.73 -42.48 24.69
N ASN A 3 20.47 -42.53 23.57
CA ASN A 3 20.70 -41.32 22.73
C ASN A 3 19.50 -40.87 21.89
N ARG A 4 18.50 -41.74 21.65
CA ARG A 4 17.25 -41.33 20.96
C ARG A 4 16.27 -40.67 21.94
N ILE A 5 16.23 -41.12 23.19
CA ILE A 5 15.39 -40.54 24.25
C ILE A 5 15.82 -39.10 24.56
N ASN A 6 17.13 -38.83 24.64
CA ASN A 6 17.64 -37.48 24.85
C ASN A 6 17.32 -36.54 23.67
N LEU A 7 17.35 -37.04 22.43
CA LEU A 7 16.97 -36.26 21.24
C LEU A 7 15.46 -35.95 21.22
N PHE A 8 14.59 -36.90 21.57
CA PHE A 8 13.15 -36.67 21.70
C PHE A 8 12.79 -35.73 22.86
N PHE A 9 13.53 -35.80 23.98
CA PHE A 9 13.40 -34.84 25.07
C PHE A 9 13.87 -33.45 24.67
N PHE A 10 14.98 -33.32 23.93
CA PHE A 10 15.49 -32.02 23.48
C PHE A 10 14.58 -31.38 22.41
N VAL A 11 14.04 -32.18 21.48
CA VAL A 11 13.06 -31.75 20.49
C VAL A 11 11.72 -31.42 21.16
N GLY A 12 11.27 -32.22 22.13
CA GLY A 12 10.08 -31.95 22.94
C GLY A 12 10.22 -30.68 23.78
N PHE A 13 11.40 -30.43 24.37
CA PHE A 13 11.73 -29.23 25.13
C PHE A 13 11.81 -27.99 24.24
N LEU A 14 12.43 -28.09 23.04
CA LEU A 14 12.40 -27.01 22.04
C LEU A 14 10.98 -26.72 21.56
N LEU A 15 10.15 -27.75 21.33
CA LEU A 15 8.74 -27.61 20.97
C LEU A 15 7.92 -26.99 22.10
N MET A 16 8.24 -27.29 23.37
CA MET A 16 7.62 -26.65 24.54
C MET A 16 7.97 -25.16 24.64
N ILE A 17 9.22 -24.78 24.38
CA ILE A 17 9.64 -23.35 24.37
C ILE A 17 8.98 -22.58 23.21
N VAL A 18 8.87 -23.20 22.02
CA VAL A 18 8.16 -22.63 20.86
C VAL A 18 6.64 -22.56 21.12
N SER A 19 6.09 -23.52 21.85
CA SER A 19 4.67 -23.56 22.27
C SER A 19 4.35 -22.46 23.30
N CYS A 20 5.22 -22.23 24.29
CA CYS A 20 5.00 -21.19 25.31
C CYS A 20 4.96 -19.78 24.71
N GLY A 21 5.86 -19.46 23.77
CA GLY A 21 5.89 -18.15 23.12
C GLY A 21 4.68 -17.89 22.20
N THR A 22 4.21 -18.94 21.52
CA THR A 22 3.02 -18.84 20.63
C THR A 22 1.72 -18.84 21.42
N SER A 23 1.63 -19.57 22.54
CA SER A 23 0.47 -19.59 23.43
C SER A 23 0.21 -18.21 24.06
N LYS A 24 1.25 -17.56 24.63
CA LYS A 24 1.12 -16.20 25.18
C LYS A 24 0.58 -15.21 24.13
N SER A 25 1.16 -15.20 22.93
CA SER A 25 0.70 -14.32 21.85
C SER A 25 -0.74 -14.61 21.41
N LYS A 26 -1.17 -15.87 21.42
CA LYS A 26 -2.51 -16.29 21.00
C LYS A 26 -3.59 -15.83 21.99
N HIS A 27 -3.25 -15.75 23.27
CA HIS A 27 -4.18 -15.41 24.35
C HIS A 27 -4.00 -13.98 24.87
N HIS A 28 -3.04 -13.22 24.33
CA HIS A 28 -2.77 -11.85 24.73
C HIS A 28 -3.94 -10.93 24.39
N LEU A 29 -4.38 -10.15 25.36
CA LEU A 29 -5.31 -9.03 25.21
C LEU A 29 -4.67 -7.78 25.83
N PRO A 30 -4.88 -6.58 25.26
CA PRO A 30 -4.41 -5.36 25.87
C PRO A 30 -5.14 -5.11 27.20
N ASP A 31 -4.44 -4.51 28.15
CA ASP A 31 -5.08 -3.94 29.32
C ASP A 31 -5.79 -2.64 28.93
N VAL A 32 -7.11 -2.65 29.08
CA VAL A 32 -8.00 -1.55 28.72
C VAL A 32 -8.68 -0.93 29.94
N SER A 33 -8.28 -1.32 31.15
CA SER A 33 -8.92 -0.88 32.41
C SER A 33 -8.90 0.63 32.62
N ASN A 34 -7.92 1.33 32.03
CA ASN A 34 -7.76 2.78 32.12
C ASN A 34 -8.55 3.57 31.05
N TYR A 35 -9.25 2.89 30.14
CA TYR A 35 -9.99 3.54 29.05
C TYR A 35 -11.50 3.45 29.24
N ASP A 36 -12.22 4.32 28.56
CA ASP A 36 -13.67 4.26 28.55
C ASP A 36 -14.16 3.10 27.66
N THR A 37 -14.82 2.13 28.29
CA THR A 37 -15.34 0.92 27.64
C THR A 37 -16.78 1.06 27.13
N ILE A 38 -17.39 2.25 27.21
CA ILE A 38 -18.76 2.48 26.75
C ILE A 38 -18.86 2.13 25.26
N LYS A 39 -19.77 1.21 24.94
CA LYS A 39 -20.03 0.84 23.55
C LYS A 39 -20.75 1.99 22.83
N PRO A 40 -20.26 2.41 21.65
CA PRO A 40 -20.88 3.45 20.85
C PRO A 40 -22.27 3.01 20.36
N VAL A 41 -23.24 3.92 20.42
CA VAL A 41 -24.56 3.74 19.81
C VAL A 41 -24.56 4.41 18.44
N VAL A 42 -24.75 3.62 17.38
CA VAL A 42 -24.74 4.11 16.01
C VAL A 42 -26.16 4.32 15.51
N THR A 43 -26.46 5.54 15.06
CA THR A 43 -27.67 5.86 14.31
C THR A 43 -27.34 5.85 12.82
N LYS A 44 -27.90 4.90 12.08
CA LYS A 44 -27.85 4.90 10.61
C LYS A 44 -28.89 5.89 10.07
N LYS A 45 -28.43 6.98 9.44
CA LYS A 45 -29.31 7.97 8.79
C LYS A 45 -29.62 7.60 7.34
N SER A 46 -28.68 6.95 6.67
CA SER A 46 -28.82 6.39 5.32
C SER A 46 -27.77 5.28 5.09
N ASP A 47 -27.75 4.67 3.91
CA ASP A 47 -26.66 3.74 3.51
C ASP A 47 -25.30 4.43 3.38
N SER A 48 -25.28 5.77 3.33
CA SER A 48 -24.09 6.59 3.16
C SER A 48 -23.79 7.47 4.38
N LEU A 49 -24.53 7.36 5.49
CA LEU A 49 -24.32 8.19 6.68
C LEU A 49 -24.66 7.45 7.98
N PHE A 50 -23.64 7.33 8.83
CA PHE A 50 -23.68 6.74 10.16
C PHE A 50 -23.15 7.74 11.18
N ILE A 51 -23.82 7.86 12.33
CA ILE A 51 -23.48 8.85 13.36
C ILE A 51 -23.45 8.17 14.73
N SER A 52 -22.48 8.52 15.56
CA SER A 52 -22.45 8.16 16.99
C SER A 52 -21.96 9.34 17.82
N GLY A 53 -22.89 10.06 18.45
CA GLY A 53 -22.59 11.33 19.14
C GLY A 53 -21.94 12.35 18.20
N LYS A 54 -20.72 12.79 18.52
CA LYS A 54 -19.88 13.68 17.70
C LYS A 54 -19.05 12.93 16.65
N ASN A 55 -19.23 11.64 16.47
CA ASN A 55 -18.49 10.82 15.50
C ASN A 55 -19.37 10.49 14.29
N SER A 56 -18.77 10.30 13.12
CA SER A 56 -19.55 9.92 11.93
C SER A 56 -18.74 9.23 10.86
N LEU A 57 -19.43 8.46 10.02
CA LEU A 57 -18.93 7.93 8.76
C LEU A 57 -19.89 8.35 7.64
N LEU A 58 -19.39 9.09 6.65
CA LEU A 58 -20.17 9.58 5.52
C LEU A 58 -19.53 9.20 4.19
N LYS A 59 -20.29 8.64 3.24
CA LYS A 59 -19.82 8.48 1.85
C LYS A 59 -20.11 9.76 1.07
N ASN A 60 -19.07 10.43 0.58
CA ASN A 60 -19.23 11.64 -0.22
C ASN A 60 -19.67 11.32 -1.67
N LYS A 61 -19.94 12.36 -2.46
CA LYS A 61 -20.42 12.22 -3.85
C LYS A 61 -19.40 11.56 -4.78
N GLN A 62 -18.12 11.69 -4.47
CA GLN A 62 -17.00 11.08 -5.20
C GLN A 62 -16.77 9.62 -4.82
N GLY A 63 -17.49 9.10 -3.81
CA GLY A 63 -17.42 7.72 -3.36
C GLY A 63 -16.37 7.44 -2.29
N LEU A 64 -15.68 8.46 -1.77
CA LEU A 64 -14.79 8.32 -0.61
C LEU A 64 -15.62 8.26 0.67
N TRP A 65 -15.23 7.39 1.59
CA TRP A 65 -15.76 7.39 2.94
C TRP A 65 -14.98 8.38 3.80
N GLU A 66 -15.68 9.27 4.48
CA GLU A 66 -15.13 10.29 5.37
C GLU A 66 -15.47 9.88 6.81
N LEU A 67 -14.45 9.44 7.55
CA LEU A 67 -14.58 9.03 8.94
C LEU A 67 -14.09 10.17 9.84
N TYR A 68 -14.88 10.56 10.83
CA TYR A 68 -14.44 11.42 11.92
C TYR A 68 -14.68 10.71 13.25
N VAL A 69 -13.63 10.56 14.05
CA VAL A 69 -13.69 9.96 15.39
C VAL A 69 -12.82 10.72 16.40
N GLU A 70 -13.29 10.80 17.63
CA GLU A 70 -12.58 11.43 18.75
C GLU A 70 -12.64 10.59 20.02
N GLY A 71 -11.60 10.66 20.86
CA GLY A 71 -11.57 9.95 22.15
C GLY A 71 -10.20 9.41 22.53
N ASP A 72 -10.19 8.59 23.60
CA ASP A 72 -9.02 7.77 23.92
C ASP A 72 -8.87 6.59 22.92
N PRO A 73 -7.74 5.86 22.93
CA PRO A 73 -7.47 4.83 21.93
C PRO A 73 -8.56 3.75 21.85
N LEU A 74 -9.14 3.33 22.98
CA LEU A 74 -10.22 2.35 22.96
C LEU A 74 -11.51 2.94 22.38
N GLN A 75 -11.88 4.16 22.79
CA GLN A 75 -13.07 4.84 22.26
C GLN A 75 -12.97 5.05 20.73
N ILE A 76 -11.81 5.48 20.24
CA ILE A 76 -11.52 5.61 18.81
C ILE A 76 -11.71 4.27 18.11
N GLY A 77 -11.14 3.20 18.66
CA GLY A 77 -11.25 1.86 18.10
C GLY A 77 -12.69 1.35 18.05
N LEU A 78 -13.40 1.41 19.18
CA LEU A 78 -14.80 0.97 19.29
C LEU A 78 -15.70 1.75 18.35
N THR A 79 -15.55 3.09 18.32
CA THR A 79 -16.38 3.97 17.48
C THR A 79 -16.10 3.76 16.00
N THR A 80 -14.82 3.61 15.62
CA THR A 80 -14.43 3.28 14.24
C THR A 80 -15.04 1.95 13.82
N GLY A 81 -14.90 0.91 14.64
CA GLY A 81 -15.47 -0.41 14.38
C GLY A 81 -16.99 -0.37 14.23
N ALA A 82 -17.69 0.33 15.13
CA ALA A 82 -19.15 0.43 15.10
C ALA A 82 -19.67 1.21 13.88
N LEU A 83 -19.06 2.35 13.57
CA LEU A 83 -19.46 3.17 12.42
C LEU A 83 -19.20 2.46 11.10
N SER A 84 -18.13 1.65 11.01
CA SER A 84 -17.72 0.96 9.79
C SER A 84 -18.06 -0.53 9.75
N ASP A 85 -18.91 -1.03 10.65
CA ASP A 85 -19.17 -2.46 10.87
C ASP A 85 -19.44 -3.26 9.58
N SER A 86 -20.32 -2.75 8.72
CA SER A 86 -20.64 -3.40 7.44
C SER A 86 -19.46 -3.40 6.46
N LEU A 87 -18.70 -2.30 6.40
CA LEU A 87 -17.51 -2.18 5.55
C LEU A 87 -16.39 -3.09 6.05
N LEU A 88 -16.19 -3.17 7.36
CA LEU A 88 -15.19 -4.00 8.00
C LEU A 88 -15.42 -5.48 7.68
N LYS A 89 -16.65 -5.96 7.89
CA LYS A 89 -17.03 -7.35 7.57
C LYS A 89 -16.88 -7.66 6.08
N LYS A 90 -17.27 -6.73 5.19
CA LYS A 90 -17.07 -6.86 3.74
C LYS A 90 -15.57 -6.96 3.41
N GLN A 91 -14.73 -6.11 3.99
CA GLN A 91 -13.29 -6.08 3.74
C GLN A 91 -12.62 -7.40 4.15
N GLU A 92 -12.97 -7.94 5.33
CA GLU A 92 -12.45 -9.23 5.78
C GLU A 92 -12.87 -10.37 4.85
N GLN A 93 -14.13 -10.41 4.43
CA GLN A 93 -14.61 -11.42 3.47
C GLN A 93 -13.86 -11.37 2.14
N ILE A 94 -13.60 -10.16 1.61
CA ILE A 94 -12.83 -9.99 0.37
C ILE A 94 -11.39 -10.48 0.55
N PHE A 95 -10.74 -10.13 1.66
CA PHE A 95 -9.34 -10.50 1.91
C PHE A 95 -9.18 -12.02 2.09
N PHE A 96 -10.00 -12.63 2.96
CA PHE A 96 -9.86 -14.05 3.28
C PHE A 96 -10.43 -14.98 2.19
N SER A 97 -11.38 -14.53 1.37
CA SER A 97 -11.82 -15.31 0.20
C SER A 97 -10.70 -15.47 -0.82
N LYS A 98 -9.90 -14.42 -1.06
CA LYS A 98 -8.74 -14.50 -1.95
C LYS A 98 -7.67 -15.49 -1.47
N ILE A 99 -7.47 -15.62 -0.15
CA ILE A 99 -6.56 -16.64 0.40
C ILE A 99 -7.03 -18.06 0.04
N LYS A 100 -8.35 -18.30 0.06
CA LYS A 100 -8.93 -19.60 -0.32
C LYS A 100 -8.74 -19.89 -1.80
N ASP A 101 -8.82 -18.88 -2.66
CA ASP A 101 -8.58 -19.01 -4.10
C ASP A 101 -7.11 -19.31 -4.42
N LEU A 102 -6.18 -18.65 -3.70
CA LEU A 102 -4.74 -18.83 -3.87
C LEU A 102 -4.25 -20.17 -3.30
N ILE A 103 -4.82 -20.62 -2.17
CA ILE A 103 -4.41 -21.82 -1.46
C ILE A 103 -5.65 -22.71 -1.22
N PRO A 104 -6.13 -23.44 -2.25
CA PRO A 104 -7.36 -24.22 -2.15
C PRO A 104 -7.24 -25.46 -1.24
N SER A 105 -6.02 -25.96 -1.02
CA SER A 105 -5.78 -27.14 -0.18
C SER A 105 -6.01 -26.86 1.31
N LYS A 106 -6.92 -27.61 1.94
CA LYS A 106 -7.17 -27.52 3.39
C LYS A 106 -5.92 -27.82 4.24
N PHE A 107 -5.03 -28.68 3.75
CA PHE A 107 -3.77 -28.98 4.42
C PHE A 107 -2.82 -27.78 4.37
N GLU A 108 -2.65 -27.16 3.21
CA GLU A 108 -1.80 -25.98 3.04
C GLU A 108 -2.35 -24.79 3.85
N GLN A 109 -3.67 -24.60 3.88
CA GLN A 109 -4.29 -23.61 4.76
C GLN A 109 -4.02 -23.88 6.24
N LYS A 110 -4.01 -25.15 6.67
CA LYS A 110 -3.63 -25.53 8.05
C LYS A 110 -2.17 -25.18 8.34
N MET A 111 -1.27 -25.47 7.41
CA MET A 111 0.15 -25.10 7.53
C MET A 111 0.35 -23.58 7.58
N LEU A 112 -0.34 -22.82 6.72
CA LEU A 112 -0.33 -21.36 6.73
C LEU A 112 -0.78 -20.81 8.08
N ARG A 113 -1.83 -21.36 8.71
CA ARG A 113 -2.27 -20.94 10.04
C ARG A 113 -1.20 -21.15 11.11
N TYR A 114 -0.50 -22.28 11.10
CA TYR A 114 0.61 -22.52 12.04
C TYR A 114 1.76 -21.55 11.79
N PHE A 115 2.11 -21.32 10.52
CA PHE A 115 3.11 -20.34 10.14
C PHE A 115 2.75 -18.94 10.64
N LEU A 116 1.52 -18.45 10.39
CA LEU A 116 1.07 -17.13 10.83
C LEU A 116 1.14 -16.96 12.35
N LYS A 117 0.73 -17.98 13.12
CA LYS A 117 0.82 -17.98 14.60
C LYS A 117 2.27 -17.93 15.07
N TRP A 118 3.13 -18.74 14.47
CA TRP A 118 4.54 -18.77 14.82
C TRP A 118 5.24 -17.47 14.44
N TYR A 119 5.01 -16.96 13.23
CA TYR A 119 5.63 -15.75 12.71
C TYR A 119 5.25 -14.51 13.53
N ASN A 120 3.98 -14.39 13.91
CA ASN A 120 3.46 -13.24 14.65
C ASN A 120 3.57 -13.35 16.18
N ARG A 121 4.24 -14.40 16.72
CA ARG A 121 4.29 -14.70 18.17
C ARG A 121 4.89 -13.61 19.07
N LYS A 122 5.51 -12.58 18.49
CA LYS A 122 6.09 -11.43 19.20
C LYS A 122 5.45 -10.10 18.79
N LEU A 123 4.48 -10.12 17.88
CA LEU A 123 3.89 -8.89 17.35
C LEU A 123 3.29 -8.03 18.46
N TYR A 124 2.51 -8.62 19.36
CA TYR A 124 1.90 -7.91 20.49
C TYR A 124 2.92 -7.18 21.38
N SER A 125 4.14 -7.73 21.55
CA SER A 125 5.20 -7.10 22.34
C SER A 125 5.96 -5.98 21.61
N ASN A 126 5.68 -5.79 20.31
CA ASN A 126 6.31 -4.75 19.48
C ASN A 126 5.32 -3.66 19.03
N VAL A 127 4.06 -3.73 19.47
CA VAL A 127 3.04 -2.70 19.27
C VAL A 127 2.76 -2.08 20.64
N THR A 128 2.66 -0.75 20.73
CA THR A 128 2.40 -0.06 22.01
C THR A 128 0.99 -0.34 22.53
N SER A 129 0.77 -0.14 23.84
CA SER A 129 -0.55 -0.36 24.46
C SER A 129 -1.65 0.49 23.82
N GLU A 130 -1.36 1.75 23.49
CA GLU A 130 -2.25 2.64 22.75
C GLU A 130 -2.84 1.97 21.49
N TYR A 131 -1.99 1.56 20.55
CA TYR A 131 -2.44 0.95 19.29
C TYR A 131 -3.02 -0.44 19.49
N GLN A 132 -2.55 -1.20 20.49
CA GLN A 132 -3.18 -2.46 20.83
C GLN A 132 -4.63 -2.27 21.29
N SER A 133 -4.92 -1.23 22.08
CA SER A 133 -6.26 -0.93 22.57
C SER A 133 -7.18 -0.40 21.46
N GLU A 134 -6.67 0.42 20.54
CA GLU A 134 -7.42 0.85 19.35
C GLU A 134 -7.75 -0.35 18.43
N ILE A 135 -6.76 -1.20 18.13
CA ILE A 135 -6.98 -2.45 17.37
C ILE A 135 -7.99 -3.35 18.08
N TYR A 136 -7.91 -3.46 19.40
CA TYR A 136 -8.87 -4.24 20.19
C TYR A 136 -10.28 -3.69 20.06
N GLY A 137 -10.47 -2.37 20.19
CA GLY A 137 -11.77 -1.73 19.99
C GLY A 137 -12.37 -2.02 18.60
N VAL A 138 -11.58 -1.85 17.53
CA VAL A 138 -12.03 -2.19 16.15
C VAL A 138 -12.38 -3.66 16.02
N SER A 139 -11.55 -4.55 16.61
CA SER A 139 -11.70 -5.99 16.46
C SER A 139 -13.02 -6.54 16.99
N GLN A 140 -13.66 -5.85 17.95
CA GLN A 140 -14.97 -6.24 18.50
C GLN A 140 -16.10 -6.26 17.46
N TYR A 141 -15.90 -5.60 16.30
CA TYR A 141 -16.88 -5.49 15.22
C TYR A 141 -16.51 -6.35 13.99
N THR A 142 -15.42 -7.12 14.06
CA THR A 142 -14.99 -8.03 12.97
C THR A 142 -15.85 -9.30 12.91
N SER A 143 -15.87 -10.02 11.79
CA SER A 143 -16.69 -11.24 11.65
C SER A 143 -16.11 -12.42 12.43
N HIS A 144 -16.95 -13.27 13.05
CA HIS A 144 -16.52 -14.53 13.67
C HIS A 144 -16.22 -15.66 12.66
N ASP A 145 -16.54 -15.47 11.37
CA ASP A 145 -16.37 -16.51 10.32
C ASP A 145 -14.94 -17.02 10.18
N PHE A 146 -13.96 -16.24 10.64
CA PHE A 146 -12.52 -16.51 10.49
C PHE A 146 -11.81 -16.79 11.81
N ASP A 147 -12.54 -17.05 12.90
CA ASP A 147 -11.95 -17.39 14.21
C ASP A 147 -11.13 -18.70 14.16
N ASN A 148 -11.39 -19.54 13.16
CA ASN A 148 -10.58 -20.72 12.86
C ASN A 148 -9.13 -20.38 12.44
N ILE A 149 -8.88 -19.18 11.91
CA ILE A 149 -7.55 -18.64 11.58
C ILE A 149 -6.90 -18.13 12.88
N ALA A 150 -7.52 -17.13 13.47
CA ALA A 150 -7.19 -16.53 14.77
C ALA A 150 -8.42 -15.79 15.30
N GLN A 151 -8.54 -15.68 16.63
CA GLN A 151 -9.58 -14.87 17.26
C GLN A 151 -9.50 -13.42 16.77
N GLN A 152 -10.64 -12.73 16.77
CA GLN A 152 -10.82 -11.36 16.26
C GLN A 152 -9.63 -10.42 16.54
N TYR A 153 -9.25 -10.21 17.81
CA TYR A 153 -8.15 -9.31 18.15
C TYR A 153 -6.80 -9.72 17.53
N GLN A 154 -6.37 -10.97 17.70
CA GLN A 154 -5.10 -11.43 17.13
C GLN A 154 -5.14 -11.39 15.61
N ARG A 155 -6.28 -11.70 14.99
CA ARG A 155 -6.46 -11.60 13.54
C ARG A 155 -6.30 -10.16 13.07
N SER A 156 -6.97 -9.20 13.71
CA SER A 156 -6.81 -7.77 13.41
C SER A 156 -5.36 -7.32 13.59
N LEU A 157 -4.69 -7.75 14.67
CA LEU A 157 -3.28 -7.45 14.90
C LEU A 157 -2.39 -8.04 13.78
N TYR A 158 -2.63 -9.29 13.36
CA TYR A 158 -1.86 -9.94 12.29
C TYR A 158 -2.08 -9.26 10.93
N LEU A 159 -3.28 -8.74 10.65
CA LEU A 159 -3.55 -7.99 9.42
C LEU A 159 -2.71 -6.71 9.30
N HIS A 160 -2.36 -6.08 10.41
CA HIS A 160 -1.44 -4.93 10.41
C HIS A 160 -0.01 -5.33 10.02
N ALA A 161 0.42 -6.55 10.34
CA ALA A 161 1.69 -7.09 9.84
C ALA A 161 1.57 -7.68 8.43
N ALA A 162 0.35 -7.99 7.95
CA ALA A 162 0.13 -8.67 6.67
C ALA A 162 0.53 -7.81 5.46
N HIS A 163 0.38 -6.48 5.56
CA HIS A 163 0.89 -5.54 4.56
C HIS A 163 2.41 -5.73 4.33
N ASP A 164 3.17 -5.68 5.41
CA ASP A 164 4.63 -5.81 5.40
C ASP A 164 5.07 -7.24 5.00
N ILE A 165 4.33 -8.26 5.44
CA ILE A 165 4.55 -9.65 5.06
C ILE A 165 4.30 -9.85 3.56
N GLY A 166 3.24 -9.25 3.02
CA GLY A 166 2.93 -9.26 1.59
C GLY A 166 4.11 -8.74 0.77
N HIS A 167 4.62 -7.55 1.12
CA HIS A 167 5.80 -6.94 0.47
C HIS A 167 7.08 -7.75 0.62
N ALA A 168 7.23 -8.49 1.72
CA ALA A 168 8.40 -9.34 1.93
C ALA A 168 8.31 -10.70 1.21
N LEU A 169 7.10 -11.21 0.95
CA LEU A 169 6.85 -12.55 0.38
C LEU A 169 6.50 -12.54 -1.11
N GLN A 170 5.78 -11.52 -1.59
CA GLN A 170 5.65 -11.24 -3.00
C GLN A 170 6.91 -10.48 -3.41
N ASP A 171 7.68 -10.99 -4.38
CA ASP A 171 8.79 -10.25 -4.97
C ASP A 171 8.26 -8.83 -5.29
N LEU A 172 8.94 -7.78 -4.82
CA LEU A 172 8.48 -6.37 -4.87
C LEU A 172 8.19 -5.84 -6.29
N ALA A 173 8.28 -6.69 -7.32
CA ALA A 173 7.88 -6.39 -8.68
C ALA A 173 6.43 -5.89 -8.79
N LEU A 174 5.54 -6.24 -7.86
CA LEU A 174 4.14 -5.78 -7.83
C LEU A 174 3.92 -4.45 -7.08
N VAL A 175 4.96 -3.85 -6.50
CA VAL A 175 4.84 -2.67 -5.61
C VAL A 175 5.62 -1.52 -6.23
N GLY A 176 4.88 -0.53 -6.73
CA GLY A 176 5.40 0.60 -7.52
C GLY A 176 5.24 1.97 -6.86
N CYS A 177 5.28 2.07 -5.53
CA CYS A 177 5.04 3.34 -4.83
C CYS A 177 6.04 4.43 -5.25
N SER A 178 5.53 5.61 -5.62
CA SER A 178 6.32 6.78 -5.99
C SER A 178 5.87 7.97 -5.14
N SER A 179 6.83 8.75 -4.64
CA SER A 179 6.58 9.97 -3.89
C SER A 179 7.60 11.04 -4.23
N PHE A 180 7.19 12.29 -4.07
CA PHE A 180 8.04 13.47 -4.29
C PHE A 180 7.66 14.59 -3.32
N ALA A 181 8.61 15.49 -3.10
CA ALA A 181 8.44 16.74 -2.39
C ALA A 181 9.13 17.86 -3.18
N ALA A 182 8.55 19.05 -3.15
CA ALA A 182 9.11 20.28 -3.66
C ALA A 182 8.85 21.40 -2.64
N TRP A 183 9.81 22.29 -2.45
CA TRP A 183 9.70 23.49 -1.61
C TRP A 183 10.55 24.59 -2.25
N GLY A 184 10.67 25.77 -1.62
CA GLY A 184 11.53 26.84 -2.12
C GLY A 184 11.24 27.17 -3.58
N GLU A 185 12.28 27.26 -4.41
CA GLU A 185 12.16 27.62 -5.83
C GLU A 185 11.45 26.57 -6.68
N LYS A 186 11.31 25.33 -6.18
CA LYS A 186 10.62 24.23 -6.87
C LYS A 186 9.12 24.17 -6.60
N SER A 187 8.61 24.98 -5.68
CA SER A 187 7.18 25.09 -5.39
C SER A 187 6.62 26.41 -5.91
N GLU A 188 5.32 26.48 -6.14
CA GLU A 188 4.67 27.69 -6.68
C GLU A 188 4.82 28.91 -5.75
N ASN A 189 4.75 28.70 -4.43
CA ASN A 189 4.73 29.75 -3.42
C ASN A 189 5.89 29.69 -2.41
N GLY A 190 6.86 28.78 -2.57
CA GLY A 190 7.97 28.58 -1.63
C GLY A 190 7.69 27.55 -0.54
N ASP A 191 6.41 27.24 -0.30
CA ASP A 191 5.98 26.30 0.73
C ASP A 191 6.09 24.86 0.23
N LEU A 192 6.35 23.97 1.19
CA LEU A 192 6.41 22.54 0.95
C LEU A 192 5.12 22.01 0.30
N ILE A 193 5.28 21.25 -0.78
CA ILE A 193 4.25 20.43 -1.41
C ILE A 193 4.78 19.02 -1.60
N LEU A 194 3.97 18.02 -1.26
CA LEU A 194 4.32 16.61 -1.46
C LEU A 194 3.25 15.91 -2.29
N GLY A 195 3.65 14.92 -3.07
CA GLY A 195 2.76 14.05 -3.82
C GLY A 195 3.16 12.59 -3.70
N ARG A 196 2.18 11.68 -3.69
CA ARG A 196 2.43 10.22 -3.67
C ARG A 196 1.37 9.44 -4.42
N ASN A 197 1.81 8.37 -5.10
CA ASN A 197 0.99 7.22 -5.46
C ASN A 197 1.29 6.05 -4.52
N PHE A 198 0.25 5.52 -3.87
CA PHE A 198 0.34 4.29 -3.09
C PHE A 198 -0.14 3.10 -3.92
N ASP A 199 0.82 2.40 -4.52
CA ASP A 199 0.56 1.25 -5.38
C ASP A 199 0.38 -0.01 -4.55
N PHE A 200 -0.86 -0.19 -4.09
CA PHE A 200 -1.31 -1.35 -3.34
C PHE A 200 -2.65 -1.84 -3.89
N TYR A 201 -2.63 -3.02 -4.52
CA TYR A 201 -3.80 -3.60 -5.16
C TYR A 201 -3.95 -5.07 -4.79
N VAL A 202 -5.08 -5.40 -4.17
CA VAL A 202 -5.45 -6.80 -3.85
C VAL A 202 -6.41 -7.33 -4.91
N ASN A 203 -7.49 -6.59 -5.17
CA ASN A 203 -8.47 -6.79 -6.24
C ASN A 203 -9.40 -5.56 -6.30
N ASP A 204 -10.26 -5.49 -7.32
CA ASP A 204 -11.18 -4.36 -7.51
C ASP A 204 -12.14 -4.16 -6.32
N ALA A 205 -12.60 -5.26 -5.71
CA ALA A 205 -13.51 -5.21 -4.57
C ALA A 205 -12.83 -4.60 -3.32
N PHE A 206 -11.54 -4.89 -3.11
CA PHE A 206 -10.75 -4.33 -2.01
C PHE A 206 -10.53 -2.83 -2.18
N ALA A 207 -10.32 -2.37 -3.42
CA ALA A 207 -10.06 -0.97 -3.75
C ALA A 207 -11.31 -0.05 -3.69
N GLU A 208 -12.50 -0.63 -3.56
CA GLU A 208 -13.77 0.12 -3.57
C GLU A 208 -13.91 1.03 -2.35
N ASN A 209 -13.58 0.55 -1.15
CA ASN A 209 -13.89 1.23 0.11
C ASN A 209 -12.67 1.95 0.69
N LYS A 210 -12.30 3.08 0.08
CA LYS A 210 -11.30 3.99 0.62
C LYS A 210 -11.89 4.87 1.71
N ILE A 211 -11.19 5.01 2.82
CA ILE A 211 -11.56 5.87 3.95
C ILE A 211 -10.54 6.99 4.07
N VAL A 212 -11.01 8.23 4.06
CA VAL A 212 -10.29 9.40 4.57
C VAL A 212 -10.69 9.56 6.04
N ALA A 213 -9.79 9.19 6.94
CA ALA A 213 -10.05 9.17 8.38
C ALA A 213 -9.44 10.40 9.04
N PHE A 214 -10.27 11.15 9.76
CA PHE A 214 -9.91 12.31 10.59
C PHE A 214 -10.04 11.89 12.06
N ILE A 215 -8.92 11.87 12.76
CA ILE A 215 -8.84 11.36 14.13
C ILE A 215 -8.47 12.51 15.06
N ASN A 216 -9.28 12.70 16.10
CA ASN A 216 -9.05 13.67 17.18
C ASN A 216 -8.77 12.92 18.50
N PRO A 217 -7.53 12.46 18.71
CA PRO A 217 -7.17 11.70 19.91
C PRO A 217 -7.14 12.60 21.15
N LYS A 218 -7.36 12.01 22.34
CA LYS A 218 -7.15 12.72 23.62
C LYS A 218 -5.68 13.12 23.83
N GLU A 219 -4.75 12.29 23.33
CA GLU A 219 -3.30 12.48 23.46
C GLU A 219 -2.62 12.45 22.08
N GLY A 220 -1.69 13.37 21.87
CA GLY A 220 -1.04 13.61 20.58
C GLY A 220 -1.78 14.60 19.68
N HIS A 221 -1.26 14.83 18.48
CA HIS A 221 -1.85 15.74 17.50
C HIS A 221 -3.08 15.13 16.83
N LYS A 222 -4.04 15.95 16.43
CA LYS A 222 -5.11 15.51 15.53
C LYS A 222 -4.54 15.34 14.13
N PHE A 223 -5.01 14.35 13.39
CA PHE A 223 -4.45 14.04 12.08
C PHE A 223 -5.48 13.42 11.14
N MET A 224 -5.13 13.43 9.86
CA MET A 224 -5.82 12.68 8.83
C MET A 224 -4.94 11.57 8.28
N MET A 225 -5.56 10.48 7.85
CA MET A 225 -4.90 9.43 7.07
C MET A 225 -5.84 8.85 6.01
N VAL A 226 -5.26 8.32 4.93
CA VAL A 226 -6.01 7.50 3.97
C VAL A 226 -5.82 6.04 4.33
N THR A 227 -6.93 5.34 4.55
CA THR A 227 -6.97 3.96 5.04
C THR A 227 -8.09 3.15 4.38
N TRP A 228 -8.29 1.92 4.83
CA TRP A 228 -9.37 1.02 4.47
C TRP A 228 -9.98 0.39 5.75
N PRO A 229 -11.18 -0.20 5.69
CA PRO A 229 -11.83 -0.76 6.87
C PRO A 229 -10.94 -1.76 7.60
N GLY A 230 -10.73 -1.53 8.91
CA GLY A 230 -9.97 -2.41 9.79
C GLY A 230 -8.48 -2.08 9.95
N MET A 231 -7.94 -1.15 9.16
CA MET A 231 -6.55 -0.70 9.26
C MET A 231 -6.43 0.60 10.04
N ILE A 232 -5.75 0.57 11.19
CA ILE A 232 -5.50 1.77 12.01
C ILE A 232 -4.13 2.40 11.73
N GLY A 233 -3.22 1.64 11.12
CA GLY A 233 -1.90 2.14 10.73
C GLY A 233 -1.97 3.15 9.58
N ALA A 234 -1.01 4.06 9.51
CA ALA A 234 -0.95 5.10 8.51
C ALA A 234 0.01 4.73 7.38
N VAL A 235 -0.43 4.81 6.13
CA VAL A 235 0.45 4.69 4.96
C VAL A 235 0.63 6.02 4.23
N SER A 236 -0.34 6.93 4.38
CA SER A 236 -0.32 8.33 3.98
C SER A 236 -1.09 9.13 5.01
N GLY A 237 -0.56 10.27 5.46
CA GLY A 237 -1.32 11.16 6.33
C GLY A 237 -0.62 12.49 6.60
N MET A 238 -1.37 13.40 7.21
CA MET A 238 -0.90 14.70 7.68
C MET A 238 -1.53 15.03 9.04
N ASN A 239 -0.77 15.64 9.95
CA ASN A 239 -1.29 16.09 11.23
C ASN A 239 -1.52 17.61 11.27
N GLN A 240 -2.12 18.10 12.36
CA GLN A 240 -2.45 19.52 12.53
C GLN A 240 -1.24 20.46 12.65
N GLU A 241 -0.03 19.92 12.88
CA GLU A 241 1.22 20.69 12.87
C GLU A 241 1.81 20.81 11.46
N GLY A 242 1.17 20.23 10.45
CA GLY A 242 1.72 20.17 9.10
C GLY A 242 2.86 19.16 8.96
N LEU A 243 2.94 18.15 9.84
CA LEU A 243 3.79 16.98 9.60
C LEU A 243 3.07 16.00 8.68
N THR A 244 3.72 15.56 7.61
CA THR A 244 3.24 14.56 6.67
C THR A 244 4.06 13.29 6.76
N VAL A 245 3.42 12.14 6.54
CA VAL A 245 4.09 10.85 6.48
C VAL A 245 3.59 10.06 5.29
N THR A 246 4.53 9.52 4.52
CA THR A 246 4.24 8.51 3.50
C THR A 246 5.31 7.42 3.46
N ILE A 247 5.01 6.25 2.88
CA ILE A 247 5.92 5.11 2.87
C ILE A 247 6.19 4.57 1.46
N ASN A 248 7.42 4.16 1.18
CA ASN A 248 7.78 3.44 -0.03
C ASN A 248 8.61 2.19 0.28
N ALA A 249 8.08 1.03 -0.11
CA ALA A 249 8.65 -0.25 0.28
C ALA A 249 10.01 -0.47 -0.37
N SER A 250 10.99 -0.89 0.42
CA SER A 250 12.34 -1.23 -0.06
C SER A 250 12.59 -2.73 0.04
N LYS A 251 13.48 -3.25 -0.83
CA LYS A 251 13.69 -4.69 -0.91
C LYS A 251 14.23 -5.24 0.41
N SER A 252 13.47 -6.15 1.01
CA SER A 252 13.73 -6.70 2.34
C SER A 252 14.22 -8.14 2.29
N LYS A 253 14.96 -8.57 3.33
CA LYS A 253 15.11 -10.01 3.59
C LYS A 253 13.80 -10.51 4.20
N ILE A 254 13.35 -11.70 3.80
CA ILE A 254 12.25 -12.38 4.50
C ILE A 254 12.64 -12.51 5.98
N PRO A 255 11.92 -11.84 6.90
CA PRO A 255 12.28 -11.86 8.31
C PRO A 255 11.75 -13.15 8.94
N MET A 256 12.36 -13.58 10.03
CA MET A 256 11.99 -14.84 10.72
C MET A 256 10.85 -14.66 11.73
N ILE A 257 10.56 -13.42 12.13
CA ILE A 257 9.58 -13.05 13.16
C ILE A 257 9.08 -11.64 12.85
N ALA A 258 7.77 -11.41 13.00
CA ALA A 258 7.19 -10.07 12.98
C ALA A 258 7.68 -9.24 14.17
N LYS A 259 7.89 -7.94 13.94
CA LYS A 259 8.15 -6.91 14.96
C LYS A 259 7.16 -5.75 14.76
N THR A 260 7.56 -4.51 15.00
CA THR A 260 6.69 -3.34 14.80
C THR A 260 6.33 -3.21 13.31
N PRO A 261 5.04 -3.25 12.93
CA PRO A 261 4.63 -2.98 11.56
C PRO A 261 4.96 -1.54 11.16
N ILE A 262 5.40 -1.35 9.93
CA ILE A 262 5.77 -0.02 9.42
C ILE A 262 4.61 0.95 9.54
N SER A 263 3.41 0.52 9.16
CA SER A 263 2.20 1.34 9.24
C SER A 263 1.86 1.82 10.66
N ILE A 264 2.29 1.09 11.69
CA ILE A 264 2.09 1.47 13.09
C ILE A 264 3.17 2.47 13.52
N LEU A 265 4.42 2.25 13.10
CA LEU A 265 5.48 3.23 13.32
C LEU A 265 5.16 4.58 12.68
N THR A 266 4.69 4.59 11.43
CA THR A 266 4.29 5.82 10.73
C THR A 266 3.06 6.47 11.34
N ARG A 267 2.11 5.67 11.87
CA ARG A 267 1.00 6.20 12.68
C ARG A 267 1.51 6.89 13.93
N GLU A 268 2.51 6.32 14.60
CA GLU A 268 3.13 6.94 15.77
C GLU A 268 3.83 8.26 15.44
N ILE A 269 4.61 8.29 14.38
CA ILE A 269 5.23 9.53 13.88
C ILE A 269 4.14 10.58 13.59
N LEU A 270 3.12 10.19 12.81
CA LEU A 270 2.06 11.09 12.40
C LEU A 270 1.29 11.67 13.60
N GLN A 271 1.05 10.87 14.64
CA GLN A 271 0.27 11.30 15.79
C GLN A 271 1.09 12.08 16.82
N HIS A 272 2.40 11.82 16.94
CA HIS A 272 3.20 12.30 18.08
C HIS A 272 4.42 13.15 17.72
N ALA A 273 4.67 13.45 16.44
CA ALA A 273 5.73 14.38 16.03
C ALA A 273 5.14 15.65 15.39
N GLN A 274 5.77 16.79 15.67
CA GLN A 274 5.47 18.07 15.00
C GLN A 274 6.49 18.44 13.90
N ASN A 275 7.71 17.89 13.98
CA ASN A 275 8.82 18.18 13.06
C ASN A 275 9.65 16.93 12.72
N ILE A 276 10.64 17.09 11.84
CA ILE A 276 11.51 16.01 11.35
C ILE A 276 12.31 15.37 12.49
N ASP A 277 12.86 16.15 13.42
CA ASP A 277 13.69 15.63 14.51
C ASP A 277 12.91 14.70 15.45
N GLU A 278 11.67 15.08 15.78
CA GLU A 278 10.77 14.24 16.58
C GLU A 278 10.38 12.96 15.83
N ALA A 279 10.13 13.05 14.52
CA ALA A 279 9.85 11.88 13.69
C ALA A 279 11.02 10.89 13.70
N ILE A 280 12.26 11.38 13.58
CA ILE A 280 13.48 10.59 13.68
C ILE A 280 13.62 9.97 15.08
N ALA A 281 13.34 10.74 16.13
CA ALA A 281 13.40 10.25 17.51
C ALA A 281 12.40 9.12 17.79
N ILE A 282 11.20 9.20 17.21
CA ILE A 282 10.19 8.13 17.29
C ILE A 282 10.68 6.89 16.52
N ALA A 283 11.16 7.05 15.28
CA ALA A 283 11.66 5.95 14.46
C ALA A 283 12.78 5.15 15.16
N LYS A 284 13.73 5.84 15.81
CA LYS A 284 14.84 5.23 16.56
C LYS A 284 14.41 4.32 17.70
N LYS A 285 13.21 4.52 18.27
CA LYS A 285 12.69 3.72 19.40
C LYS A 285 12.15 2.36 18.96
N ARG A 286 11.88 2.17 17.67
CA ARG A 286 11.16 1.00 17.15
C ARG A 286 12.07 0.04 16.41
N LYS A 287 11.77 -1.26 16.53
CA LYS A 287 12.46 -2.33 15.78
C LYS A 287 11.53 -2.85 14.71
N VAL A 288 11.82 -2.52 13.45
CA VAL A 288 11.05 -2.99 12.29
C VAL A 288 11.52 -4.37 11.82
N PHE A 289 10.73 -5.01 10.97
CA PHE A 289 11.04 -6.33 10.40
C PHE A 289 11.06 -6.36 8.87
N VAL A 290 10.68 -5.26 8.23
CA VAL A 290 10.85 -5.01 6.79
C VAL A 290 11.67 -3.73 6.59
N SER A 291 11.95 -3.41 5.34
CA SER A 291 12.77 -2.30 4.89
C SER A 291 11.85 -1.31 4.18
N GLU A 292 11.89 -0.05 4.57
CA GLU A 292 10.95 0.98 4.11
C GLU A 292 11.65 2.33 4.11
N SER A 293 11.37 3.15 3.10
CA SER A 293 11.68 4.57 3.11
C SER A 293 10.43 5.34 3.55
N ILE A 294 10.51 6.04 4.69
CA ILE A 294 9.42 6.86 5.22
C ILE A 294 9.71 8.30 4.86
N MET A 295 8.97 8.86 3.91
CA MET A 295 9.07 10.28 3.58
C MET A 295 8.31 11.10 4.62
N VAL A 296 9.03 11.98 5.30
CA VAL A 296 8.50 12.91 6.30
C VAL A 296 8.68 14.32 5.79
N GLY A 297 7.58 15.03 5.55
CA GLY A 297 7.58 16.47 5.28
C GLY A 297 7.11 17.24 6.50
N SER A 298 7.69 18.39 6.79
CA SER A 298 7.27 19.25 7.90
C SER A 298 7.06 20.69 7.45
N ALA A 299 5.92 21.28 7.83
CA ALA A 299 5.68 22.71 7.71
C ALA A 299 6.69 23.52 8.55
N HIS A 300 6.97 23.08 9.79
CA HIS A 300 7.94 23.74 10.69
C HIS A 300 9.35 23.81 10.08
N ASP A 301 9.77 22.76 9.38
CA ASP A 301 11.10 22.69 8.76
C ASP A 301 11.10 23.20 7.29
N ASN A 302 9.92 23.45 6.71
CA ASN A 302 9.67 23.71 5.29
C ASN A 302 10.46 22.82 4.31
N LYS A 303 10.59 21.53 4.64
CA LYS A 303 11.29 20.54 3.80
C LYS A 303 10.80 19.12 4.06
N ALA A 304 11.31 18.17 3.28
CA ALA A 304 11.11 16.74 3.50
C ALA A 304 12.42 15.97 3.57
N VAL A 305 12.42 14.86 4.32
CA VAL A 305 13.52 13.88 4.39
C VAL A 305 12.98 12.46 4.20
N LEU A 306 13.87 11.50 3.93
CA LEU A 306 13.54 10.07 4.03
C LEU A 306 14.17 9.48 5.28
N ILE A 307 13.34 8.93 6.17
CA ILE A 307 13.79 8.03 7.23
C ILE A 307 13.79 6.61 6.66
N GLU A 308 14.97 6.12 6.33
CA GLU A 308 15.16 4.81 5.71
C GLU A 308 15.44 3.76 6.78
N VAL A 309 14.50 2.85 6.98
CA VAL A 309 14.58 1.82 8.02
C VAL A 309 14.76 0.45 7.41
N SER A 310 15.61 -0.38 8.02
CA SER A 310 15.72 -1.81 7.76
C SER A 310 15.70 -2.58 9.08
N PRO A 311 15.60 -3.93 9.07
CA PRO A 311 15.62 -4.70 10.32
C PRO A 311 16.90 -4.57 11.17
N LYS A 312 17.98 -4.00 10.61
CA LYS A 312 19.31 -3.91 11.24
C LYS A 312 19.86 -2.50 11.36
N LYS A 313 19.44 -1.59 10.49
CA LYS A 313 19.99 -0.24 10.34
C LYS A 313 18.87 0.75 10.09
N MET A 314 19.14 2.00 10.41
CA MET A 314 18.32 3.13 10.02
C MET A 314 19.27 4.21 9.51
N ASP A 315 18.86 4.92 8.47
CA ASP A 315 19.52 6.10 7.92
C ASP A 315 18.50 7.23 7.74
N VAL A 316 18.98 8.47 7.65
CA VAL A 316 18.18 9.64 7.30
C VAL A 316 18.79 10.26 6.07
N TYR A 317 18.09 10.13 4.94
CA TYR A 317 18.48 10.78 3.70
C TYR A 317 17.86 12.17 3.63
N ASP A 318 18.72 13.17 3.70
CA ASP A 318 18.43 14.60 3.49
C ASP A 318 19.14 15.07 2.22
N VAL A 319 18.65 16.16 1.62
CA VAL A 319 19.14 16.73 0.36
C VAL A 319 19.60 18.18 0.59
N PRO A 320 20.73 18.40 1.31
CA PRO A 320 21.18 19.75 1.62
C PRO A 320 21.46 20.52 0.32
N ASN A 321 20.90 21.74 0.22
CA ASN A 321 20.97 22.61 -0.96
C ASN A 321 20.15 22.13 -2.19
N SER A 322 19.15 21.28 -1.96
CA SER A 322 18.10 20.98 -2.95
C SER A 322 16.76 21.49 -2.44
N ASP A 323 15.89 21.83 -3.39
CA ASP A 323 14.50 22.25 -3.17
C ASP A 323 13.50 21.16 -3.55
N GLN A 324 14.00 19.94 -3.78
CA GLN A 324 13.19 18.77 -4.15
C GLN A 324 13.77 17.49 -3.54
N LEU A 325 12.89 16.55 -3.23
CA LEU A 325 13.23 15.19 -2.82
C LEU A 325 12.32 14.21 -3.56
N ILE A 326 12.88 13.14 -4.11
CA ILE A 326 12.15 12.10 -4.84
C ILE A 326 12.40 10.76 -4.17
N CYS A 327 11.39 9.89 -4.12
CA CYS A 327 11.51 8.55 -3.58
C CYS A 327 10.70 7.54 -4.40
N SER A 328 11.36 6.45 -4.79
CA SER A 328 10.73 5.27 -5.36
C SER A 328 10.90 4.09 -4.39
N ASN A 329 11.30 2.90 -4.83
CA ASN A 329 11.33 1.67 -4.00
C ASN A 329 12.74 1.14 -3.79
N HIS A 330 13.69 2.04 -3.51
CA HIS A 330 15.07 1.72 -3.16
C HIS A 330 15.63 2.78 -2.18
N PHE A 331 16.69 2.42 -1.46
CA PHE A 331 17.36 3.29 -0.50
C PHE A 331 18.38 4.22 -1.15
N GLN A 332 18.42 5.46 -0.67
CA GLN A 332 19.29 6.55 -1.14
C GLN A 332 20.32 6.99 -0.10
N GLY A 333 20.08 6.73 1.19
CA GLY A 333 20.97 7.10 2.29
C GLY A 333 22.33 6.39 2.22
N ASP A 334 23.39 7.05 2.71
CA ASP A 334 24.77 6.58 2.62
C ASP A 334 24.99 5.19 3.26
N ASP A 335 24.29 4.90 4.36
CA ASP A 335 24.44 3.64 5.11
C ASP A 335 23.77 2.44 4.42
N LEU A 336 22.85 2.71 3.49
CA LEU A 336 21.94 1.72 2.88
C LEU A 336 22.07 1.64 1.36
N LYS A 337 22.43 2.72 0.66
CA LYS A 337 22.46 2.80 -0.80
C LYS A 337 23.35 1.73 -1.44
N ASN A 338 24.50 1.47 -0.82
CA ASN A 338 25.50 0.52 -1.31
C ASN A 338 25.24 -0.94 -0.89
N GLU A 339 24.15 -1.23 -0.17
CA GLU A 339 23.85 -2.61 0.20
C GLU A 339 23.53 -3.45 -1.05
N LYS A 340 24.11 -4.65 -1.13
CA LYS A 340 23.93 -5.56 -2.27
C LYS A 340 22.45 -5.78 -2.66
N ARG A 341 21.55 -5.85 -1.69
CA ARG A 341 20.12 -6.05 -1.96
C ARG A 341 19.48 -4.80 -2.58
N ASN A 342 19.90 -3.62 -2.14
CA ASN A 342 19.46 -2.35 -2.70
C ASN A 342 19.95 -2.19 -4.15
N GLN A 343 21.23 -2.46 -4.40
CA GLN A 343 21.82 -2.44 -5.74
C GLN A 343 21.14 -3.45 -6.69
N LEU A 344 20.79 -4.64 -6.20
CA LEU A 344 20.00 -5.60 -6.97
C LEU A 344 18.58 -5.11 -7.26
N GLN A 345 17.95 -4.37 -6.33
CA GLN A 345 16.64 -3.78 -6.53
C GLN A 345 16.71 -2.68 -7.61
N ILE A 346 17.68 -1.77 -7.53
CA ILE A 346 17.91 -0.73 -8.54
C ILE A 346 18.09 -1.36 -9.92
N ALA A 347 18.97 -2.35 -10.06
CA ALA A 347 19.30 -2.94 -11.36
C ALA A 347 18.20 -3.84 -11.97
N ASN A 348 17.38 -4.49 -11.14
CA ASN A 348 16.43 -5.52 -11.59
C ASN A 348 14.95 -5.14 -11.44
N SER A 349 14.64 -3.91 -11.04
CA SER A 349 13.26 -3.45 -10.88
C SER A 349 12.99 -2.18 -11.67
N HIS A 350 11.75 -1.69 -11.58
CA HIS A 350 11.29 -0.45 -12.19
C HIS A 350 11.47 0.77 -11.24
N SER A 351 12.17 0.59 -10.11
CA SER A 351 12.37 1.60 -9.07
C SER A 351 13.18 2.81 -9.54
N GLU A 352 14.35 2.59 -10.14
CA GLU A 352 15.21 3.66 -10.68
C GLU A 352 14.52 4.39 -11.81
N TYR A 353 13.93 3.63 -12.75
CA TYR A 353 13.22 4.16 -13.90
C TYR A 353 12.12 5.16 -13.52
N ARG A 354 11.38 4.89 -12.44
CA ARG A 354 10.34 5.82 -11.94
C ARG A 354 10.93 7.04 -11.26
N LEU A 355 12.07 6.91 -10.57
CA LEU A 355 12.78 8.04 -9.99
C LEU A 355 13.23 9.00 -11.10
N GLU A 356 13.94 8.48 -12.11
CA GLU A 356 14.36 9.24 -13.31
C GLU A 356 13.15 9.88 -14.03
N ARG A 357 12.01 9.18 -14.09
CA ARG A 357 10.79 9.74 -14.70
C ARG A 357 10.24 10.94 -13.92
N ILE A 358 10.29 10.91 -12.59
CA ILE A 358 9.87 12.06 -11.78
C ILE A 358 10.84 13.23 -12.00
N GLU A 359 12.14 12.97 -12.10
CA GLU A 359 13.15 14.00 -12.39
C GLU A 359 12.91 14.68 -13.74
N GLU A 360 12.59 13.92 -14.80
CA GLU A 360 12.20 14.47 -16.10
C GLU A 360 10.98 15.39 -15.97
N LEU A 361 9.97 14.97 -15.19
CA LEU A 361 8.74 15.73 -15.01
C LEU A 361 8.95 16.99 -14.16
N PHE A 362 9.80 16.95 -13.14
CA PHE A 362 10.21 18.11 -12.35
C PHE A 362 11.04 19.10 -13.17
N THR A 363 11.85 18.60 -14.12
CA THR A 363 12.59 19.46 -15.04
C THR A 363 11.64 20.19 -16.01
N LYS A 364 10.60 19.49 -16.50
CA LYS A 364 9.56 20.09 -17.35
C LYS A 364 8.62 21.04 -16.60
N ASN A 365 8.47 20.86 -15.29
CA ASN A 365 7.57 21.64 -14.44
C ASN A 365 8.36 22.28 -13.28
N PRO A 366 9.02 23.43 -13.51
CA PRO A 366 9.96 23.99 -12.55
C PRO A 366 9.32 24.44 -11.22
N LYS A 367 8.03 24.77 -11.22
CA LYS A 367 7.28 25.16 -10.02
C LYS A 367 6.06 24.27 -9.83
N ILE A 368 6.09 23.43 -8.82
CA ILE A 368 5.05 22.45 -8.51
C ILE A 368 3.91 23.12 -7.73
N ASN A 369 2.69 22.90 -8.19
CA ASN A 369 1.45 23.24 -7.49
C ASN A 369 0.53 22.00 -7.44
N PRO A 370 -0.62 22.03 -6.74
CA PRO A 370 -1.49 20.85 -6.60
C PRO A 370 -1.96 20.27 -7.94
N LYS A 371 -2.22 21.12 -8.95
CA LYS A 371 -2.64 20.66 -10.27
C LYS A 371 -1.51 19.90 -10.96
N ILE A 372 -0.31 20.48 -11.04
CA ILE A 372 0.88 19.86 -11.63
C ILE A 372 1.23 18.58 -10.89
N ALA A 373 1.18 18.58 -9.55
CA ALA A 373 1.41 17.40 -8.74
C ALA A 373 0.44 16.27 -9.12
N SER A 374 -0.85 16.58 -9.33
CA SER A 374 -1.83 15.58 -9.79
C SER A 374 -1.51 15.03 -11.19
N GLU A 375 -1.01 15.86 -12.09
CA GLU A 375 -0.63 15.46 -13.46
C GLU A 375 0.61 14.54 -13.44
N ILE A 376 1.60 14.83 -12.59
CA ILE A 376 2.76 13.96 -12.35
C ILE A 376 2.30 12.61 -11.81
N LEU A 377 1.43 12.60 -10.78
CA LEU A 377 0.88 11.37 -10.21
C LEU A 377 0.05 10.57 -11.22
N ARG A 378 -0.55 11.22 -12.23
CA ARG A 378 -1.34 10.57 -13.29
C ARG A 378 -0.51 10.15 -14.50
N ASN A 379 0.80 10.39 -14.52
CA ASN A 379 1.64 10.13 -15.67
C ASN A 379 1.75 8.63 -15.99
N LYS A 380 1.34 8.25 -17.20
CA LYS A 380 1.30 6.86 -17.69
C LYS A 380 2.43 6.54 -18.66
N GLU A 381 3.27 7.53 -18.97
CA GLU A 381 4.34 7.42 -19.97
C GLU A 381 5.66 7.05 -19.30
N GLY A 382 6.56 6.47 -20.08
CA GLY A 382 7.92 6.17 -19.67
C GLY A 382 8.86 7.36 -19.81
N LEU A 383 10.15 7.10 -19.57
CA LEU A 383 11.23 8.04 -19.86
C LEU A 383 11.13 8.55 -21.29
N GLN A 384 11.39 9.84 -21.47
CA GLN A 384 11.30 10.53 -22.75
C GLN A 384 9.92 10.37 -23.41
N ASP A 385 8.87 10.24 -22.60
CA ASP A 385 7.48 10.07 -23.02
C ASP A 385 7.24 8.82 -23.88
N LYS A 386 8.05 7.77 -23.66
CA LYS A 386 7.91 6.48 -24.34
C LYS A 386 6.60 5.80 -23.94
N LYS A 387 5.85 5.30 -24.93
CA LYS A 387 4.66 4.47 -24.69
C LYS A 387 5.05 3.11 -24.09
N LEU A 388 4.55 2.86 -22.88
CA LEU A 388 4.85 1.64 -22.11
C LEU A 388 3.80 0.53 -22.30
N GLY A 389 2.60 0.92 -22.74
CA GLY A 389 1.38 0.13 -22.56
C GLY A 389 0.80 0.28 -21.14
N TYR A 390 -0.51 0.14 -21.01
CA TYR A 390 -1.21 0.38 -19.74
C TYR A 390 -1.04 -0.80 -18.79
N GLY A 391 -0.75 -0.54 -17.52
CA GLY A 391 -0.41 -1.59 -16.54
C GLY A 391 1.08 -1.91 -16.43
N ASN A 392 1.94 -1.22 -17.19
CA ASN A 392 3.38 -1.36 -17.07
C ASN A 392 3.89 -0.66 -15.81
N GLU A 393 4.61 -1.39 -14.96
CA GLU A 393 5.04 -0.94 -13.65
C GLU A 393 6.12 0.16 -13.70
N LYS A 394 6.71 0.40 -14.89
CA LYS A 394 7.58 1.57 -15.13
C LYS A 394 6.83 2.91 -15.14
N ALA A 395 5.52 2.91 -15.34
CA ALA A 395 4.72 4.14 -15.27
C ALA A 395 4.54 4.60 -13.82
N LEU A 396 4.50 5.92 -13.59
CA LEU A 396 4.13 6.46 -12.26
C LEU A 396 2.67 6.14 -11.92
N ASN A 397 1.81 6.13 -12.94
CA ASN A 397 0.46 5.60 -12.87
C ASN A 397 0.35 4.31 -13.69
N GLN A 398 0.66 3.20 -13.05
CA GLN A 398 0.44 1.86 -13.61
C GLN A 398 -1.04 1.41 -13.53
N LEU A 399 -1.97 2.28 -13.16
CA LEU A 399 -3.42 2.00 -13.03
C LEU A 399 -3.74 0.92 -11.99
N MET A 400 -3.00 0.94 -10.89
CA MET A 400 -3.20 0.02 -9.76
C MET A 400 -3.13 0.71 -8.39
N ALA A 401 -2.96 2.03 -8.33
CA ALA A 401 -2.83 2.72 -7.05
C ALA A 401 -4.09 2.57 -6.20
N HIS A 402 -3.91 2.28 -4.91
CA HIS A 402 -4.99 2.43 -3.95
C HIS A 402 -5.42 3.90 -3.91
N HIS A 403 -4.47 4.84 -3.87
CA HIS A 403 -4.76 6.26 -3.89
C HIS A 403 -3.56 7.06 -4.35
N GLY A 404 -3.84 8.20 -4.99
CA GLY A 404 -2.94 9.34 -5.07
C GLY A 404 -3.27 10.34 -3.97
N ILE A 405 -2.25 10.99 -3.41
CA ILE A 405 -2.42 12.03 -2.38
C ILE A 405 -1.44 13.17 -2.61
N ILE A 406 -1.88 14.39 -2.33
CA ILE A 406 -1.07 15.61 -2.42
C ILE A 406 -1.25 16.39 -1.12
N PHE A 407 -0.16 16.88 -0.54
CA PHE A 407 -0.16 17.66 0.69
C PHE A 407 0.40 19.06 0.43
N LYS A 408 -0.23 20.07 1.01
CA LYS A 408 0.33 21.39 1.25
C LYS A 408 0.34 21.62 2.77
N PRO A 409 1.46 21.33 3.46
CA PRO A 409 1.45 21.22 4.91
C PRO A 409 1.30 22.56 5.63
N GLU A 410 1.84 23.64 5.08
CA GLU A 410 1.71 25.00 5.64
C GLU A 410 0.24 25.42 5.78
N GLU A 411 -0.56 25.26 4.70
CA GLU A 411 -2.00 25.55 4.73
C GLU A 411 -2.85 24.39 5.27
N LYS A 412 -2.21 23.28 5.64
CA LYS A 412 -2.84 22.03 6.09
C LYS A 412 -3.94 21.56 5.13
N LEU A 413 -3.67 21.71 3.83
CA LEU A 413 -4.51 21.22 2.75
C LEU A 413 -4.01 19.86 2.27
N VAL A 414 -4.96 18.98 1.97
CA VAL A 414 -4.67 17.65 1.41
C VAL A 414 -5.68 17.30 0.35
N TRP A 415 -5.21 16.74 -0.77
CA TRP A 415 -6.04 16.25 -1.85
C TRP A 415 -5.91 14.74 -1.95
N VAL A 416 -7.03 14.01 -1.92
CA VAL A 416 -7.05 12.54 -2.01
C VAL A 416 -7.82 12.13 -3.26
N SER A 417 -7.23 11.24 -4.06
CA SER A 417 -7.87 10.77 -5.29
C SER A 417 -9.06 9.85 -5.01
N ALA A 418 -10.20 10.19 -5.61
CA ALA A 418 -11.35 9.31 -5.72
C ALA A 418 -11.07 8.14 -6.69
N ASN A 419 -11.97 7.16 -6.68
CA ASN A 419 -11.90 6.04 -7.62
C ASN A 419 -12.19 6.47 -9.08
N PRO A 420 -11.64 5.75 -10.07
CA PRO A 420 -10.66 4.67 -9.93
C PRO A 420 -9.22 5.19 -9.77
N TYR A 421 -8.43 4.49 -8.96
CA TYR A 421 -7.00 4.75 -8.74
C TYR A 421 -6.69 6.22 -8.34
N GLN A 422 -5.77 6.87 -9.07
CA GLN A 422 -5.46 8.29 -9.05
C GLN A 422 -6.05 9.07 -10.24
N LEU A 423 -6.94 8.44 -11.02
CA LEU A 423 -7.61 9.08 -12.15
C LEU A 423 -8.90 9.80 -11.74
N GLY A 424 -9.54 9.39 -10.64
CA GLY A 424 -10.71 10.08 -10.10
C GLY A 424 -10.42 11.52 -9.69
N GLU A 425 -11.48 12.26 -9.34
CA GLU A 425 -11.38 13.60 -8.78
C GLU A 425 -10.52 13.59 -7.51
N PHE A 426 -9.58 14.52 -7.39
CA PHE A 426 -8.82 14.72 -6.15
C PHE A 426 -9.62 15.65 -5.25
N VAL A 427 -10.16 15.07 -4.17
CA VAL A 427 -11.03 15.77 -3.22
C VAL A 427 -10.16 16.48 -2.19
N CYS A 428 -10.34 17.79 -2.06
CA CYS A 428 -9.56 18.62 -1.15
C CYS A 428 -10.17 18.64 0.25
N TYR A 429 -9.32 18.57 1.28
CA TYR A 429 -9.67 18.70 2.69
C TYR A 429 -8.74 19.72 3.35
N ASN A 430 -9.23 20.41 4.38
CA ASN A 430 -8.46 21.34 5.19
C ASN A 430 -8.58 20.92 6.66
N LEU A 431 -7.46 20.56 7.30
CA LEU A 431 -7.50 19.99 8.66
C LEU A 431 -7.98 21.03 9.69
N ASP A 432 -7.57 22.30 9.56
CA ASP A 432 -8.00 23.36 10.48
C ASP A 432 -9.52 23.53 10.46
N SER A 433 -10.13 23.49 9.28
CA SER A 433 -11.59 23.57 9.12
C SER A 433 -12.30 22.36 9.71
N ILE A 434 -11.75 21.16 9.55
CA ILE A 434 -12.37 19.90 9.98
C ILE A 434 -12.34 19.75 11.49
N PHE A 435 -11.23 20.14 12.12
CA PHE A 435 -11.03 19.99 13.56
C PHE A 435 -11.50 21.21 14.37
N LYS A 436 -12.10 22.22 13.72
CA LYS A 436 -12.78 23.34 14.37
C LYS A 436 -14.16 22.92 14.89
N ASP A 437 -14.51 23.37 16.10
CA ASP A 437 -15.74 23.07 16.86
C ASP A 437 -16.89 22.42 16.06
N ARG A 438 -17.00 21.09 16.17
CA ARG A 438 -17.97 20.30 15.43
C ARG A 438 -19.39 20.46 15.98
N LYS A 439 -20.29 21.06 15.19
CA LYS A 439 -21.72 21.08 15.48
C LYS A 439 -22.36 19.73 15.10
N THR A 440 -23.10 19.12 16.03
CA THR A 440 -23.69 17.77 15.89
C THR A 440 -24.90 17.70 14.94
N ASN A 441 -25.48 18.84 14.57
CA ASN A 441 -26.84 18.86 14.02
C ASN A 441 -26.91 18.63 12.50
N GLN A 442 -25.78 18.70 11.77
CA GLN A 442 -25.75 18.41 10.34
C GLN A 442 -24.38 17.87 9.92
N VAL A 443 -24.30 16.57 9.66
CA VAL A 443 -23.09 15.94 9.11
C VAL A 443 -23.11 16.10 7.59
N VAL A 444 -22.19 16.91 7.09
CA VAL A 444 -21.94 17.11 5.66
C VAL A 444 -20.52 16.67 5.33
N SER A 445 -20.24 16.47 4.04
CA SER A 445 -18.89 16.14 3.59
C SER A 445 -17.89 17.24 3.95
N PHE A 446 -16.69 16.83 4.35
CA PHE A 446 -15.59 17.71 4.77
C PHE A 446 -14.85 18.37 3.59
N GLN A 447 -15.27 18.10 2.36
CA GLN A 447 -14.56 18.55 1.18
C GLN A 447 -14.60 20.09 1.01
N GLN A 448 -13.48 20.65 0.60
CA GLN A 448 -13.33 22.02 0.11
C GLN A 448 -13.60 22.04 -1.39
N LYS A 449 -14.89 21.99 -1.78
CA LYS A 449 -15.33 21.77 -3.18
C LYS A 449 -14.63 22.65 -4.22
N ASN A 450 -14.39 23.91 -3.89
CA ASN A 450 -13.80 24.89 -4.80
C ASN A 450 -12.31 24.63 -5.09
N LEU A 451 -11.67 23.75 -4.31
CA LEU A 451 -10.27 23.39 -4.44
C LEU A 451 -10.07 21.98 -5.00
N ASN A 452 -11.14 21.23 -5.30
CA ASN A 452 -11.01 19.90 -5.88
C ASN A 452 -10.33 19.98 -7.27
N ILE A 453 -9.56 18.95 -7.61
CA ILE A 453 -8.95 18.81 -8.94
C ILE A 453 -9.75 17.76 -9.73
N ALA A 454 -10.24 18.16 -10.90
CA ALA A 454 -11.12 17.34 -11.73
C ALA A 454 -10.53 15.95 -12.06
N LYS A 455 -11.42 15.00 -12.34
CA LYS A 455 -11.06 13.66 -12.84
C LYS A 455 -10.24 13.74 -14.13
N ASP A 456 -9.36 12.78 -14.34
CA ASP A 456 -8.52 12.68 -15.53
C ASP A 456 -9.39 12.37 -16.77
N PRO A 457 -9.31 13.17 -17.86
CA PRO A 457 -10.03 12.92 -19.11
C PRO A 457 -9.75 11.55 -19.74
N PHE A 458 -8.62 10.91 -19.41
CA PHE A 458 -8.28 9.57 -19.86
C PHE A 458 -9.39 8.53 -19.58
N LEU A 459 -10.16 8.71 -18.50
CA LEU A 459 -11.27 7.82 -18.14
C LEU A 459 -12.37 7.73 -19.21
N GLU A 460 -12.46 8.72 -20.09
CA GLU A 460 -13.48 8.81 -21.15
C GLU A 460 -12.95 8.33 -22.51
N THR A 461 -11.71 7.84 -22.56
CA THR A 461 -11.06 7.43 -23.81
C THR A 461 -11.30 5.96 -24.15
N ILE A 462 -11.23 5.65 -25.45
CA ILE A 462 -11.22 4.25 -25.96
C ILE A 462 -10.03 3.47 -25.38
N ALA A 463 -8.89 4.15 -25.18
CA ALA A 463 -7.70 3.54 -24.59
C ALA A 463 -7.95 3.00 -23.18
N TYR A 464 -8.66 3.75 -22.33
CA TYR A 464 -9.05 3.27 -21.00
C TYR A 464 -10.06 2.11 -21.06
N ALA A 465 -11.07 2.21 -21.94
CA ALA A 465 -12.02 1.12 -22.15
C ALA A 465 -11.33 -0.17 -22.63
N ASN A 466 -10.33 -0.05 -23.51
CA ASN A 466 -9.52 -1.19 -23.96
C ASN A 466 -8.65 -1.74 -22.85
N TYR A 467 -8.07 -0.89 -21.99
CA TYR A 467 -7.33 -1.35 -20.81
C TYR A 467 -8.21 -2.16 -19.85
N GLN A 468 -9.44 -1.72 -19.60
CA GLN A 468 -10.37 -2.46 -18.74
C GLN A 468 -10.71 -3.85 -19.32
N LYS A 469 -10.94 -3.93 -20.64
CA LYS A 469 -11.12 -5.21 -21.32
C LYS A 469 -9.85 -6.06 -21.28
N PHE A 470 -8.68 -5.46 -21.50
CA PHE A 470 -7.39 -6.13 -21.42
C PHE A 470 -7.22 -6.81 -20.06
N ARG A 471 -7.53 -6.13 -18.95
CA ARG A 471 -7.42 -6.74 -17.60
C ARG A 471 -8.23 -8.04 -17.47
N ILE A 472 -9.44 -8.07 -18.02
CA ILE A 472 -10.31 -9.26 -17.99
C ILE A 472 -9.69 -10.36 -18.85
N GLU A 473 -9.26 -10.04 -20.07
CA GLU A 473 -8.67 -11.02 -20.97
C GLU A 473 -7.27 -11.50 -20.51
N ASP A 474 -6.55 -10.66 -19.76
CA ASP A 474 -5.26 -10.98 -19.17
C ASP A 474 -5.37 -12.06 -18.07
N ASP A 475 -6.44 -12.00 -17.27
CA ASP A 475 -6.81 -13.06 -16.32
C ASP A 475 -7.24 -14.35 -17.06
N ASN A 476 -8.01 -14.22 -18.15
CA ASN A 476 -8.46 -15.37 -18.95
C ASN A 476 -7.27 -16.10 -19.58
N ILE A 477 -6.32 -15.39 -20.19
CA ILE A 477 -5.13 -16.01 -20.80
C ILE A 477 -4.25 -16.69 -19.75
N ASP A 478 -4.14 -16.17 -18.53
CA ASP A 478 -3.42 -16.84 -17.44
C ASP A 478 -4.10 -18.16 -17.04
N LEU A 479 -5.43 -18.20 -17.00
CA LEU A 479 -6.18 -19.44 -16.76
C LEU A 479 -5.97 -20.45 -17.90
N TYR A 480 -6.01 -20.00 -19.16
CA TYR A 480 -5.77 -20.87 -20.31
C TYR A 480 -4.34 -21.44 -20.30
N LEU A 481 -3.33 -20.62 -20.00
CA LEU A 481 -1.93 -21.06 -19.88
C LEU A 481 -1.73 -22.05 -18.74
N LYS A 482 -2.42 -21.86 -17.61
CA LYS A 482 -2.35 -22.77 -16.46
C LYS A 482 -2.99 -24.12 -16.76
N LYS A 483 -4.16 -24.13 -17.40
CA LYS A 483 -4.90 -25.34 -17.74
C LYS A 483 -4.46 -26.00 -19.06
N LYS A 484 -3.60 -25.32 -19.83
CA LYS A 484 -3.15 -25.71 -21.18
C LYS A 484 -4.30 -25.89 -22.18
N GLU A 485 -5.38 -25.13 -22.00
CA GLU A 485 -6.55 -25.13 -22.87
C GLU A 485 -6.19 -24.60 -24.27
N THR A 486 -7.01 -24.91 -25.27
CA THR A 486 -6.84 -24.38 -26.64
C THR A 486 -7.64 -23.09 -26.76
N ILE A 487 -7.02 -22.07 -27.32
CA ILE A 487 -7.57 -20.72 -27.47
C ILE A 487 -7.77 -20.47 -28.97
N SER A 488 -8.81 -19.73 -29.35
CA SER A 488 -9.02 -19.37 -30.76
C SER A 488 -7.98 -18.35 -31.24
N PRO A 489 -7.57 -18.37 -32.52
CA PRO A 489 -6.67 -17.36 -33.08
C PRO A 489 -7.20 -15.92 -32.91
N GLU A 490 -8.51 -15.72 -33.05
CA GLU A 490 -9.17 -14.42 -32.92
C GLU A 490 -9.01 -13.84 -31.51
N PHE A 491 -9.06 -14.70 -30.49
CA PHE A 491 -8.84 -14.26 -29.11
C PHE A 491 -7.45 -13.67 -28.93
N ILE A 492 -6.40 -14.32 -29.45
CA ILE A 492 -5.01 -13.85 -29.29
C ILE A 492 -4.84 -12.49 -29.98
N GLN A 493 -5.37 -12.36 -31.20
CA GLN A 493 -5.30 -11.10 -31.94
C GLN A 493 -6.05 -9.97 -31.21
N ASN A 494 -7.24 -10.26 -30.69
CA ASN A 494 -8.02 -9.31 -29.89
C ASN A 494 -7.27 -8.93 -28.61
N TYR A 495 -6.77 -9.91 -27.85
CA TYR A 495 -6.00 -9.68 -26.63
C TYR A 495 -4.79 -8.76 -26.85
N GLN A 496 -4.05 -8.96 -27.95
CA GLN A 496 -2.92 -8.10 -28.31
C GLN A 496 -3.34 -6.69 -28.73
N SER A 497 -4.49 -6.53 -29.39
CA SER A 497 -4.98 -5.23 -29.86
C SER A 497 -5.51 -4.35 -28.73
N LEU A 498 -5.93 -4.94 -27.61
CA LEU A 498 -6.41 -4.20 -26.44
C LEU A 498 -5.30 -3.39 -25.74
N ASN A 499 -4.04 -3.84 -25.82
CA ASN A 499 -2.91 -3.15 -25.19
C ASN A 499 -1.60 -3.33 -25.99
N PRO A 500 -1.52 -2.78 -27.22
CA PRO A 500 -0.50 -3.15 -28.21
C PRO A 500 0.90 -2.64 -27.89
N ASP A 501 1.06 -1.72 -26.93
CA ASP A 501 2.36 -1.27 -26.46
C ASP A 501 2.86 -2.03 -25.25
N TYR A 502 2.00 -2.82 -24.58
CA TYR A 502 2.38 -3.56 -23.41
C TYR A 502 3.04 -4.89 -23.80
N TRP A 503 4.29 -5.10 -23.36
CA TRP A 503 5.07 -6.28 -23.74
C TRP A 503 4.41 -7.61 -23.33
N VAL A 504 3.60 -7.61 -22.26
CA VAL A 504 2.95 -8.81 -21.70
C VAL A 504 2.02 -9.48 -22.69
N VAL A 505 1.30 -8.72 -23.54
CA VAL A 505 0.34 -9.32 -24.48
C VAL A 505 1.04 -10.23 -25.50
N TYR A 506 2.26 -9.87 -25.88
CA TYR A 506 3.09 -10.67 -26.79
C TYR A 506 3.80 -11.80 -26.05
N TYR A 507 4.28 -11.53 -24.84
CA TYR A 507 4.93 -12.56 -24.02
C TYR A 507 3.98 -13.72 -23.69
N LYS A 508 2.76 -13.46 -23.22
CA LYS A 508 1.77 -14.49 -22.88
C LYS A 508 1.29 -15.25 -24.13
N ALA A 509 1.08 -14.57 -25.26
CA ALA A 509 0.82 -15.22 -26.55
C ALA A 509 1.98 -16.14 -26.98
N GLY A 510 3.23 -15.68 -26.82
CA GLY A 510 4.43 -16.49 -27.09
C GLY A 510 4.52 -17.74 -26.21
N LEU A 511 4.16 -17.63 -24.92
CA LEU A 511 4.05 -18.78 -24.03
C LEU A 511 2.99 -19.78 -24.51
N TYR A 512 1.82 -19.30 -24.94
CA TYR A 512 0.75 -20.15 -25.46
C TYR A 512 1.22 -20.96 -26.67
N PHE A 513 1.75 -20.29 -27.69
CA PHE A 513 2.25 -20.96 -28.90
C PHE A 513 3.41 -21.92 -28.59
N TYR A 514 4.28 -21.55 -27.65
CA TYR A 514 5.34 -22.45 -27.18
C TYR A 514 4.78 -23.74 -26.55
N GLN A 515 3.70 -23.64 -25.75
CA GLN A 515 3.02 -24.81 -25.16
C GLN A 515 2.34 -25.68 -26.20
N LYS A 516 1.76 -25.08 -27.26
CA LYS A 516 1.14 -25.79 -28.40
C LYS A 516 2.16 -26.33 -29.41
N LYS A 517 3.46 -26.07 -29.20
CA LYS A 517 4.57 -26.43 -30.10
C LYS A 517 4.54 -25.71 -31.46
N GLU A 518 3.79 -24.61 -31.55
CA GLU A 518 3.77 -23.73 -32.71
C GLU A 518 4.97 -22.76 -32.64
N TYR A 519 6.17 -23.33 -32.80
CA TYR A 519 7.43 -22.67 -32.44
C TYR A 519 7.73 -21.40 -33.25
N LEU A 520 7.29 -21.33 -34.51
CA LEU A 520 7.47 -20.14 -35.35
C LEU A 520 6.64 -18.96 -34.81
N LEU A 521 5.38 -19.20 -34.47
CA LEU A 521 4.50 -18.18 -33.87
C LEU A 521 4.98 -17.76 -32.48
N ALA A 522 5.48 -18.71 -31.69
CA ALA A 522 6.11 -18.41 -30.41
C ALA A 522 7.33 -17.50 -30.57
N HIS A 523 8.18 -17.78 -31.56
CA HIS A 523 9.37 -16.97 -31.86
C HIS A 523 8.99 -15.53 -32.20
N THR A 524 8.09 -15.34 -33.16
CA THR A 524 7.61 -14.01 -33.58
C THR A 524 7.06 -13.20 -32.41
N ASN A 525 6.29 -13.83 -31.53
CA ASN A 525 5.71 -13.16 -30.36
C ASN A 525 6.77 -12.76 -29.33
N PHE A 526 7.76 -13.62 -29.05
CA PHE A 526 8.84 -13.27 -28.13
C PHE A 526 9.76 -12.17 -28.69
N GLU A 527 10.05 -12.18 -30.00
CA GLU A 527 10.76 -11.07 -30.65
C GLU A 527 9.95 -9.77 -30.55
N LYS A 528 8.64 -9.81 -30.81
CA LYS A 528 7.77 -8.65 -30.67
C LYS A 528 7.76 -8.11 -29.25
N ALA A 529 7.68 -8.97 -28.23
CA ALA A 529 7.80 -8.56 -26.83
C ALA A 529 9.12 -7.82 -26.54
N LEU A 530 10.25 -8.27 -27.09
CA LEU A 530 11.56 -7.60 -26.92
C LEU A 530 11.64 -6.23 -27.61
N THR A 531 10.74 -5.92 -28.54
CA THR A 531 10.64 -4.56 -29.14
C THR A 531 9.92 -3.55 -28.24
N LYS A 532 9.19 -4.02 -27.23
CA LYS A 532 8.44 -3.19 -26.29
C LYS A 532 9.26 -2.88 -25.03
N GLU A 533 8.80 -1.90 -24.25
CA GLU A 533 9.46 -1.55 -22.99
C GLU A 533 9.13 -2.60 -21.92
N ILE A 534 10.06 -3.52 -21.68
CA ILE A 534 9.89 -4.58 -20.69
C ILE A 534 10.11 -4.02 -19.29
N THR A 535 9.23 -4.41 -18.35
CA THR A 535 9.21 -3.88 -16.99
C THR A 535 10.53 -4.10 -16.24
N THR A 536 11.08 -5.31 -16.28
CA THR A 536 12.25 -5.67 -15.47
C THR A 536 13.34 -6.38 -16.28
N ALA A 537 14.60 -6.27 -15.82
CA ALA A 537 15.71 -7.01 -16.42
C ALA A 537 15.52 -8.54 -16.34
N PRO A 538 15.03 -9.13 -15.22
CA PRO A 538 14.67 -10.55 -15.15
C PRO A 538 13.62 -10.98 -16.19
N ASP A 539 12.59 -10.18 -16.45
CA ASP A 539 11.57 -10.51 -17.46
C ASP A 539 12.15 -10.52 -18.87
N LYS A 540 13.01 -9.55 -19.18
CA LYS A 540 13.74 -9.51 -20.45
C LYS A 540 14.61 -10.76 -20.62
N ALA A 541 15.41 -11.11 -19.61
CA ALA A 541 16.24 -12.32 -19.63
C ALA A 541 15.41 -13.61 -19.77
N LYS A 542 14.19 -13.64 -19.21
CA LYS A 542 13.26 -14.77 -19.36
C LYS A 542 12.80 -14.92 -20.80
N ILE A 543 12.46 -13.83 -21.49
CA ILE A 543 12.06 -13.84 -22.91
C ILE A 543 13.23 -14.30 -23.79
N GLU A 544 14.42 -13.76 -23.58
CA GLU A 544 15.65 -14.15 -24.31
C GLU A 544 15.97 -15.65 -24.13
N LYS A 545 15.74 -16.19 -22.93
CA LYS A 545 15.89 -17.63 -22.66
C LYS A 545 14.90 -18.48 -23.48
N TYR A 546 13.67 -18.02 -23.70
CA TYR A 546 12.72 -18.71 -24.57
C TYR A 546 13.17 -18.69 -26.04
N LEU A 547 13.64 -17.55 -26.54
CA LEU A 547 14.18 -17.45 -27.90
C LEU A 547 15.38 -18.40 -28.10
N LYS A 548 16.30 -18.49 -27.14
CA LYS A 548 17.42 -19.43 -27.19
C LYS A 548 16.97 -20.90 -27.24
N LYS A 549 15.88 -21.25 -26.53
CA LYS A 549 15.28 -22.59 -26.60
C LYS A 549 14.63 -22.86 -27.95
N LEU A 550 13.95 -21.88 -28.52
CA LEU A 550 13.27 -21.99 -29.82
C LEU A 550 14.25 -22.17 -30.97
N LYS A 551 15.40 -21.49 -30.95
CA LYS A 551 16.47 -21.69 -31.95
C LYS A 551 16.89 -23.17 -32.07
N ARG A 552 16.94 -23.91 -30.97
CA ARG A 552 17.28 -25.35 -30.94
C ARG A 552 16.14 -26.26 -31.38
N LYS A 553 14.91 -25.75 -31.46
CA LYS A 553 13.69 -26.50 -31.82
C LYS A 553 13.24 -26.26 -33.26
N LEU A 554 13.76 -25.19 -33.88
CA LEU A 554 13.53 -24.81 -35.27
C LEU A 554 14.68 -25.24 -36.19
N GLN A 555 15.83 -25.63 -35.60
CA GLN A 555 16.83 -26.51 -36.21
C GLN A 555 16.33 -27.94 -36.12
#